data_AF-A0A2U3LWB4-F1
#
_entry.id   AF-A0A2U3LWB4-F1
#
_cell.length_a   1.000
_cell.length_b   1.000
_cell.length_c   1.000
_cell.angle_alpha   90.00
_cell.angle_beta   90.00
_cell.angle_gamma   90.00
#
_symmetry.space_group_name_H-M   'P 1'
#
loop_
_entity.id
_entity.type
_entity.pdbx_description
1 polymer ?
#
loop_
_entity_poly.entity_id
_entity_poly.type
_entity_poly.pdbx_seq_one_letter_code
_entity_poly.pdbx_strand_id
1 'polypeptide(L)'
;MNPISTIDDAFDVGTWVGRRQAFALVAGRCAAADGDVLYEIRERKLFLTIEKTWEDFCVKRVGLSRSYVDRIIRQSKELGPDYSKLSCFTRITPAEYRLIAGAVTEDGLAYGGEVIPLAPENAPKLTQAVEALHRDSIPPADPVDPVEQAFAKAEKAVKSAIAEFQRLQAMKLDDDGRLKLVIALESCRNQVDLIHMSTNL
;
A
#
# COMPACT_ATOMS: atom_id res chain seq x y z
N MET A 1 -18.45 -2.96 -39.72
CA MET A 1 -17.47 -3.42 -38.72
C MET A 1 -16.52 -2.24 -38.52
N ASN A 2 -16.75 -1.40 -37.51
CA ASN A 2 -16.11 -0.09 -37.40
C ASN A 2 -14.83 -0.19 -36.57
N PRO A 3 -13.63 0.07 -37.14
CA PRO A 3 -12.34 -0.06 -36.44
C PRO A 3 -11.91 1.23 -35.71
N ILE A 4 -12.85 2.06 -35.27
CA ILE A 4 -12.55 3.42 -34.75
C ILE A 4 -12.33 3.45 -33.23
N SER A 5 -12.88 2.53 -32.42
CA SER A 5 -12.74 2.62 -30.95
C SER A 5 -11.33 2.29 -30.45
N THR A 6 -10.60 1.41 -31.12
CA THR A 6 -9.31 0.88 -30.62
C THR A 6 -8.20 1.94 -30.56
N ILE A 7 -8.24 2.96 -31.43
CA ILE A 7 -7.24 4.03 -31.47
C ILE A 7 -7.48 5.04 -30.35
N ASP A 8 -8.73 5.44 -30.13
CA ASP A 8 -9.10 6.38 -29.05
C ASP A 8 -8.85 5.75 -27.68
N ASP A 9 -9.20 4.48 -27.50
CA ASP A 9 -8.98 3.71 -26.27
C ASP A 9 -7.47 3.58 -25.94
N ALA A 10 -6.63 3.29 -26.94
CA ALA A 10 -5.19 3.18 -26.76
C ALA A 10 -4.53 4.53 -26.44
N PHE A 11 -5.02 5.60 -27.08
CA PHE A 11 -4.57 6.97 -26.83
C PHE A 11 -4.94 7.43 -25.42
N ASP A 12 -6.12 7.07 -24.92
CA ASP A 12 -6.58 7.40 -23.57
C ASP A 12 -5.73 6.70 -22.50
N VAL A 13 -5.44 5.40 -22.67
CA VAL A 13 -4.56 4.66 -21.74
C VAL A 13 -3.14 5.22 -21.75
N GLY A 14 -2.59 5.51 -22.94
CA GLY A 14 -1.26 6.12 -23.06
C GLY A 14 -1.19 7.50 -22.40
N THR A 15 -2.24 8.30 -22.57
CA THR A 15 -2.38 9.61 -21.93
C THR A 15 -2.48 9.49 -20.41
N TRP A 16 -3.26 8.53 -19.90
CA TRP A 16 -3.38 8.26 -18.47
C TRP A 16 -2.04 7.82 -17.86
N VAL A 17 -1.34 6.86 -18.49
CA VAL A 17 -0.02 6.41 -18.02
C VAL A 17 0.98 7.56 -17.99
N GLY A 18 1.03 8.37 -19.05
CA GLY A 18 1.90 9.54 -19.13
C GLY A 18 1.57 10.59 -18.04
N ARG A 19 0.28 10.87 -17.83
CA ARG A 19 -0.18 11.76 -16.74
C ARG A 19 0.19 11.20 -15.38
N ARG A 20 -0.07 9.93 -15.10
CA ARG A 20 0.28 9.27 -13.83
C ARG A 20 1.77 9.36 -13.55
N GLN A 21 2.63 9.09 -14.53
CA GLN A 21 4.08 9.19 -14.39
C GLN A 21 4.52 10.64 -14.11
N ALA A 22 3.97 11.61 -14.85
CA ALA A 22 4.25 13.03 -14.65
C ALA A 22 3.75 13.54 -13.27
N PHE A 23 2.58 13.10 -12.81
CA PHE A 23 2.02 13.49 -11.52
C PHE A 23 2.72 12.82 -10.33
N ALA A 24 3.12 11.55 -10.45
CA ALA A 24 3.93 10.87 -9.43
C ALA A 24 5.26 11.60 -9.16
N LEU A 25 5.81 12.28 -10.17
CA LEU A 25 7.03 13.08 -10.06
C LEU A 25 6.81 14.46 -9.43
N VAL A 26 5.62 15.05 -9.55
CA VAL A 26 5.38 16.50 -9.28
C VAL A 26 4.57 16.75 -8.01
N ALA A 27 3.60 15.89 -7.69
CA ALA A 27 2.77 16.08 -6.51
C ALA A 27 2.26 14.71 -6.10
N GLY A 28 2.78 14.15 -5.02
CA GLY A 28 2.28 12.89 -4.46
C GLY A 28 0.76 12.97 -4.26
N ARG A 29 0.00 12.47 -5.23
CA ARG A 29 -1.46 12.42 -5.19
C ARG A 29 -1.91 10.97 -5.22
N CYS A 30 -2.60 10.65 -4.14
CA CYS A 30 -3.48 9.53 -3.86
C CYS A 30 -3.39 8.29 -4.76
N ALA A 31 -2.62 7.29 -4.30
CA ALA A 31 -2.61 5.94 -4.89
C ALA A 31 -3.99 5.26 -4.92
N ALA A 32 -4.98 5.75 -4.14
CA ALA A 32 -6.34 5.23 -4.14
C ALA A 32 -7.19 5.74 -5.33
N ALA A 33 -6.92 6.97 -5.82
CA ALA A 33 -7.60 7.51 -7.00
C ALA A 33 -7.28 6.75 -8.29
N ASP A 34 -6.24 5.93 -8.28
CA ASP A 34 -5.86 5.09 -9.40
C ASP A 34 -6.68 3.80 -9.51
N GLY A 35 -7.34 3.37 -8.44
CA GLY A 35 -7.97 2.05 -8.39
C GLY A 35 -9.11 1.88 -9.38
N ASP A 36 -9.95 2.90 -9.55
CA ASP A 36 -11.08 2.87 -10.48
C ASP A 36 -10.62 2.88 -11.94
N VAL A 37 -9.57 3.66 -12.25
CA VAL A 37 -8.99 3.68 -13.60
C VAL A 37 -8.28 2.38 -13.93
N LEU A 38 -7.49 1.84 -12.98
CA LEU A 38 -6.85 0.54 -13.12
C LEU A 38 -7.88 -0.58 -13.28
N TYR A 39 -9.02 -0.47 -12.59
CA TYR A 39 -10.13 -1.39 -12.75
C TYR A 39 -10.71 -1.32 -14.18
N GLU A 40 -11.02 -0.12 -14.68
CA GLU A 40 -11.57 0.06 -16.03
C GLU A 40 -10.61 -0.47 -17.13
N ILE A 41 -9.32 -0.13 -17.04
CA ILE A 41 -8.28 -0.61 -17.95
C ILE A 41 -8.24 -2.14 -17.96
N ARG A 42 -8.35 -2.78 -16.78
CA ARG A 42 -8.32 -4.24 -16.65
C ARG A 42 -9.57 -4.90 -17.22
N GLU A 43 -10.75 -4.43 -16.84
CA GLU A 43 -12.02 -5.05 -17.23
C GLU A 43 -12.30 -4.94 -18.72
N ARG A 44 -12.07 -3.74 -19.28
CA ARG A 44 -12.21 -3.50 -20.72
C ARG A 44 -11.02 -4.04 -21.52
N LYS A 45 -10.02 -4.61 -20.84
CA LYS A 45 -8.78 -5.12 -21.42
C LYS A 45 -8.04 -4.10 -22.28
N LEU A 46 -8.16 -2.81 -21.93
CA LEU A 46 -7.53 -1.71 -22.68
C LEU A 46 -5.99 -1.84 -22.65
N PHE A 47 -5.44 -2.50 -21.62
CA PHE A 47 -4.02 -2.81 -21.54
C PHE A 47 -3.49 -3.61 -22.76
N LEU A 48 -4.35 -4.39 -23.44
CA LEU A 48 -3.97 -5.17 -24.63
C LEU A 48 -3.56 -4.30 -25.81
N THR A 49 -3.92 -3.02 -25.80
CA THR A 49 -3.48 -2.06 -26.81
C THR A 49 -2.00 -1.68 -26.67
N ILE A 50 -1.39 -1.92 -25.50
CA ILE A 50 -0.02 -1.49 -25.17
C ILE A 50 0.87 -2.69 -24.81
N GLU A 51 0.36 -3.65 -24.03
CA GLU A 51 1.09 -4.83 -23.55
C GLU A 51 0.29 -6.11 -23.76
N LYS A 52 0.99 -7.23 -23.99
CA LYS A 52 0.34 -8.53 -24.29
C LYS A 52 -0.37 -9.15 -23.10
N THR A 53 0.04 -8.80 -21.88
CA THR A 53 -0.49 -9.38 -20.64
C THR A 53 -0.74 -8.30 -19.58
N TRP A 54 -1.63 -8.60 -18.65
CA TRP A 54 -1.89 -7.72 -17.49
C TRP A 54 -0.65 -7.57 -16.60
N GLU A 55 0.13 -8.64 -16.44
CA GLU A 55 1.40 -8.64 -15.71
C GLU A 55 2.39 -7.66 -16.32
N ASP A 56 2.59 -7.72 -17.64
CA ASP A 56 3.47 -6.83 -18.38
C ASP A 56 3.03 -5.37 -18.28
N PHE A 57 1.72 -5.11 -18.37
CA PHE A 57 1.17 -3.77 -18.18
C PHE A 57 1.48 -3.23 -16.78
N CYS A 58 1.21 -4.01 -15.74
CA CYS A 58 1.47 -3.62 -14.35
C CYS A 58 2.95 -3.28 -14.15
N VAL A 59 3.86 -4.17 -14.57
CA VAL A 59 5.29 -3.99 -14.31
C VAL A 59 5.90 -2.91 -15.20
N LYS A 60 5.62 -2.91 -16.51
CA LYS A 60 6.31 -2.05 -17.48
C LYS A 60 5.68 -0.67 -17.65
N ARG A 61 4.37 -0.54 -17.43
CA ARG A 61 3.64 0.73 -17.63
C ARG A 61 3.25 1.39 -16.33
N VAL A 62 2.72 0.63 -15.38
CA VAL A 62 2.33 1.15 -14.06
C VAL A 62 3.55 1.24 -13.11
N GLY A 63 4.54 0.37 -13.28
CA GLY A 63 5.74 0.32 -12.44
C GLY A 63 5.54 -0.43 -11.10
N LEU A 64 4.50 -1.25 -11.00
CA LEU A 64 4.12 -1.98 -9.77
C LEU A 64 3.90 -3.46 -10.07
N SER A 65 4.10 -4.33 -9.08
CA SER A 65 3.78 -5.75 -9.26
C SER A 65 2.29 -5.95 -9.51
N ARG A 66 1.92 -6.96 -10.31
CA ARG A 66 0.51 -7.30 -10.55
C ARG A 66 -0.27 -7.47 -9.25
N SER A 67 0.28 -8.19 -8.28
CA SER A 67 -0.36 -8.43 -6.99
C SER A 67 -0.65 -7.14 -6.22
N TYR A 68 0.22 -6.14 -6.35
CA TYR A 68 0.03 -4.83 -5.73
C TYR A 68 -1.04 -4.02 -6.46
N VAL A 69 -1.03 -4.01 -7.80
CA VAL A 69 -2.07 -3.36 -8.62
C VAL A 69 -3.44 -3.98 -8.36
N ASP A 70 -3.54 -5.32 -8.35
CA ASP A 70 -4.78 -6.04 -8.04
C ASP A 70 -5.30 -5.70 -6.63
N ARG A 71 -4.39 -5.48 -5.67
CA ARG A 71 -4.74 -5.02 -4.33
C ARG A 71 -5.29 -3.59 -4.32
N ILE A 72 -4.71 -2.67 -5.09
CA ILE A 72 -5.22 -1.30 -5.25
C ILE A 72 -6.64 -1.33 -5.80
N ILE A 73 -6.87 -2.08 -6.89
CA ILE A 73 -8.22 -2.24 -7.50
C ILE A 73 -9.22 -2.75 -6.46
N ARG A 74 -8.86 -3.80 -5.71
CA ARG A 74 -9.74 -4.36 -4.67
C ARG A 74 -10.05 -3.34 -3.57
N GLN A 75 -9.03 -2.63 -3.07
CA GLN A 75 -9.21 -1.63 -2.01
C GLN A 75 -10.07 -0.46 -2.47
N SER A 76 -9.90 0.03 -3.70
CA SER A 76 -10.75 1.09 -4.26
C SER A 76 -12.21 0.67 -4.31
N LYS A 77 -12.50 -0.56 -4.74
CA LYS A 77 -13.86 -1.12 -4.75
C LYS A 77 -14.46 -1.28 -3.36
N GLU A 78 -13.66 -1.70 -2.38
CA GLU A 78 -14.13 -1.91 -1.00
C GLU A 78 -14.42 -0.58 -0.28
N LEU A 79 -13.60 0.44 -0.50
CA LEU A 79 -13.63 1.69 0.28
C LEU A 79 -14.40 2.80 -0.43
N GLY A 80 -14.58 2.69 -1.74
CA GLY A 80 -15.32 3.62 -2.57
C GLY A 80 -14.58 4.92 -2.89
N PRO A 81 -15.20 5.78 -3.71
CA PRO A 81 -14.58 7.02 -4.21
C PRO A 81 -14.29 8.05 -3.10
N ASP A 82 -15.04 8.02 -2.00
CA ASP A 82 -14.89 9.00 -0.93
C ASP A 82 -13.59 8.78 -0.13
N TYR A 83 -13.14 7.53 0.00
CA TYR A 83 -11.80 7.23 0.51
C TYR A 83 -10.71 7.86 -0.35
N SER A 84 -10.81 7.71 -1.67
CA SER A 84 -9.84 8.26 -2.63
C SER A 84 -9.80 9.78 -2.60
N LYS A 85 -10.96 10.44 -2.47
CA LYS A 85 -11.05 11.90 -2.31
C LYS A 85 -10.43 12.35 -0.98
N LEU A 86 -10.83 11.74 0.14
CA LEU A 86 -10.33 12.13 1.47
C LEU A 86 -8.81 11.96 1.58
N SER A 87 -8.28 10.85 1.06
CA SER A 87 -6.83 10.57 1.07
C SER A 87 -6.01 11.49 0.14
N CYS A 88 -6.63 12.33 -0.68
CA CYS A 88 -5.93 13.43 -1.38
C CYS A 88 -5.57 14.60 -0.45
N PHE A 89 -6.26 14.75 0.69
CA PHE A 89 -6.15 15.91 1.56
C PHE A 89 -5.61 15.58 2.95
N THR A 90 -5.68 14.32 3.36
CA THR A 90 -5.14 13.84 4.63
C THR A 90 -4.50 12.46 4.48
N ARG A 91 -3.52 12.16 5.34
CA ARG A 91 -2.94 10.81 5.41
C ARG A 91 -3.90 9.91 6.18
N ILE A 92 -4.44 8.91 5.48
CA ILE A 92 -5.33 7.93 6.08
C ILE A 92 -5.15 6.57 5.41
N THR A 93 -4.95 5.53 6.23
CA THR A 93 -4.83 4.16 5.75
C THR A 93 -6.22 3.54 5.50
N PRO A 94 -6.31 2.45 4.71
CA PRO A 94 -7.56 1.70 4.53
C PRO A 94 -8.18 1.21 5.82
N ALA A 95 -7.36 0.74 6.78
CA ALA A 95 -7.87 0.27 8.06
C ALA A 95 -8.45 1.43 8.87
N GLU A 96 -7.78 2.57 8.82
CA GLU A 96 -8.22 3.76 9.50
C GLU A 96 -9.55 4.28 8.95
N TYR A 97 -9.63 4.46 7.63
CA TYR A 97 -10.84 4.90 6.96
C TYR A 97 -12.07 4.05 7.31
N ARG A 98 -11.93 2.72 7.40
CA ARG A 98 -13.06 1.84 7.76
C ARG A 98 -13.68 2.16 9.11
N LEU A 99 -12.90 2.68 10.06
CA LEU A 99 -13.43 3.09 11.38
C LEU A 99 -14.31 4.33 11.27
N ILE A 100 -13.97 5.25 10.37
CA ILE A 100 -14.64 6.54 10.22
C ILE A 100 -15.54 6.63 9.00
N ALA A 101 -15.69 5.54 8.23
CA ALA A 101 -16.36 5.55 6.94
C ALA A 101 -17.80 6.09 7.02
N GLY A 102 -18.51 5.83 8.12
CA GLY A 102 -19.86 6.35 8.34
C GLY A 102 -19.94 7.88 8.53
N ALA A 103 -18.82 8.55 8.79
CA ALA A 103 -18.72 10.01 8.90
C ALA A 103 -18.28 10.67 7.57
N VAL A 104 -17.89 9.89 6.57
CA VAL A 104 -17.48 10.41 5.25
C VAL A 104 -18.66 10.35 4.30
N THR A 105 -18.99 11.48 3.71
CA THR A 105 -20.11 11.63 2.76
C THR A 105 -19.61 12.27 1.47
N GLU A 106 -20.46 12.29 0.44
CA GLU A 106 -20.16 12.99 -0.82
C GLU A 106 -19.88 14.49 -0.61
N ASP A 107 -20.58 15.11 0.36
CA ASP A 107 -20.46 16.53 0.68
C ASP A 107 -19.23 16.85 1.55
N GLY A 108 -18.65 15.86 2.23
CA GLY A 108 -17.52 16.07 3.12
C GLY A 108 -17.41 15.11 4.30
N LEU A 109 -16.48 15.41 5.19
CA LEU A 109 -16.28 14.70 6.46
C LEU A 109 -17.13 15.35 7.56
N ALA A 110 -18.08 14.60 8.11
CA ALA A 110 -18.90 15.02 9.23
C ALA A 110 -18.11 14.92 10.54
N TYR A 111 -17.94 16.04 11.25
CA TYR A 111 -17.26 16.10 12.54
C TYR A 111 -17.75 17.31 13.35
N GLY A 112 -17.99 17.15 14.65
CA GLY A 112 -18.37 18.28 15.52
C GLY A 112 -19.68 18.99 15.16
N GLY A 113 -20.60 18.32 14.45
CA GLY A 113 -21.88 18.90 14.00
C GLY A 113 -21.78 19.71 12.71
N GLU A 114 -20.62 19.76 12.06
CA GLU A 114 -20.41 20.35 10.74
C GLU A 114 -19.97 19.31 9.71
N VAL A 115 -20.12 19.62 8.43
CA VAL A 115 -19.59 18.85 7.30
C VAL A 115 -18.42 19.63 6.72
N ILE A 116 -17.21 19.07 6.79
CA ILE A 116 -15.98 19.66 6.30
C ILE A 116 -15.78 19.24 4.83
N PRO A 117 -15.85 20.17 3.86
CA PRO A 117 -15.68 19.82 2.45
C PRO A 117 -14.30 19.23 2.13
N LEU A 118 -14.26 18.24 1.24
CA LEU A 118 -13.02 17.60 0.77
C LEU A 118 -12.29 18.50 -0.23
N ALA A 119 -11.62 19.55 0.28
CA ALA A 119 -10.94 20.56 -0.53
C ALA A 119 -9.54 20.87 0.02
N PRO A 120 -8.58 21.33 -0.82
CA PRO A 120 -7.21 21.63 -0.39
C PRO A 120 -7.13 22.60 0.79
N GLU A 121 -8.00 23.60 0.82
CA GLU A 121 -8.04 24.66 1.83
C GLU A 121 -8.42 24.10 3.20
N ASN A 122 -9.14 22.97 3.23
CA ASN A 122 -9.58 22.29 4.43
C ASN A 122 -8.63 21.17 4.89
N ALA A 123 -7.51 20.92 4.19
CA ALA A 123 -6.62 19.80 4.49
C ALA A 123 -6.15 19.72 5.96
N PRO A 124 -5.74 20.82 6.62
CA PRO A 124 -5.40 20.79 8.05
C PRO A 124 -6.60 20.42 8.94
N LYS A 125 -7.80 20.92 8.61
CA LYS A 125 -9.03 20.67 9.36
C LYS A 125 -9.51 19.22 9.20
N LEU A 126 -9.43 18.69 7.97
CA LEU A 126 -9.70 17.28 7.66
C LEU A 126 -8.74 16.36 8.41
N THR A 127 -7.46 16.71 8.49
CA THR A 127 -6.47 15.93 9.24
C THR A 127 -6.83 15.85 10.72
N GLN A 128 -7.15 16.99 11.35
CA GLN A 128 -7.55 17.02 12.76
C GLN A 128 -8.84 16.24 13.03
N ALA A 129 -9.85 16.39 12.16
CA ALA A 129 -11.11 15.68 12.29
C ALA A 129 -10.93 14.16 12.15
N VAL A 130 -10.10 13.71 11.20
CA VAL A 130 -9.75 12.29 11.07
C VAL A 130 -9.06 11.79 12.34
N GLU A 131 -8.03 12.47 12.83
CA GLU A 131 -7.33 12.06 14.06
C GLU A 131 -8.25 11.96 15.28
N ALA A 132 -9.20 12.88 15.42
CA ALA A 132 -10.18 12.86 16.50
C ALA A 132 -11.16 11.68 16.36
N LEU A 133 -11.78 11.52 15.18
CA LEU A 133 -12.68 10.40 14.90
C LEU A 133 -11.98 9.05 15.10
N HIS A 134 -10.69 8.97 14.76
CA HIS A 134 -9.85 7.81 15.00
C HIS A 134 -9.70 7.48 16.48
N ARG A 135 -9.39 8.49 17.28
CA ARG A 135 -9.24 8.34 18.73
C ARG A 135 -10.55 7.89 19.39
N ASP A 136 -11.67 8.40 18.91
CA ASP A 136 -12.99 8.10 19.46
C ASP A 136 -13.51 6.72 19.00
N SER A 137 -13.04 6.22 17.85
CA SER A 137 -13.45 4.93 17.27
C SER A 137 -12.64 3.74 17.77
N ILE A 138 -11.44 3.98 18.32
CA ILE A 138 -10.62 2.94 18.94
C ILE A 138 -11.02 2.89 20.42
N PRO A 139 -11.64 1.78 20.91
CA PRO A 139 -11.80 1.58 22.34
C PRO A 139 -10.42 1.77 23.01
N PRO A 140 -10.32 2.42 24.18
CA PRO A 140 -9.04 2.53 24.87
C PRO A 140 -8.44 1.13 24.93
N ALA A 141 -7.35 0.91 24.19
CA ALA A 141 -6.68 -0.37 24.26
C ALA A 141 -6.25 -0.52 25.71
N ASP A 142 -6.58 -1.66 26.32
CA ASP A 142 -5.87 -2.05 27.53
C ASP A 142 -4.38 -1.87 27.24
N PRO A 143 -3.62 -1.22 28.14
CA PRO A 143 -2.21 -0.98 27.90
C PRO A 143 -1.55 -2.32 27.63
N VAL A 144 -1.24 -2.57 26.35
CA VAL A 144 -0.54 -3.78 25.92
C VAL A 144 0.75 -3.79 26.71
N ASP A 145 0.99 -4.86 27.46
CA ASP A 145 2.20 -4.99 28.26
C ASP A 145 3.41 -4.71 27.36
N PRO A 146 4.21 -3.66 27.65
CA PRO A 146 5.38 -3.31 26.86
C PRO A 146 6.33 -4.49 26.65
N VAL A 147 6.35 -5.44 27.61
CA VAL A 147 7.12 -6.69 27.53
C VAL A 147 6.54 -7.62 26.47
N GLU A 148 5.23 -7.88 26.47
CA GLU A 148 4.57 -8.70 25.45
C GLU A 148 4.74 -8.12 24.05
N GLN A 149 4.64 -6.79 23.92
CA GLN A 149 4.87 -6.11 22.64
C GLN A 149 6.31 -6.27 22.16
N ALA A 150 7.30 -6.16 23.07
CA ALA A 150 8.70 -6.36 22.76
C ALA A 150 8.96 -7.80 22.28
N PHE A 151 8.38 -8.80 22.94
CA PHE A 151 8.48 -10.20 22.53
C PHE A 151 7.84 -10.45 21.15
N ALA A 152 6.61 -9.96 20.93
CA ALA A 152 5.93 -10.09 19.63
C ALA A 152 6.73 -9.45 18.49
N LYS A 153 7.35 -8.29 18.75
CA LYS A 153 8.21 -7.59 17.80
C LYS A 153 9.48 -8.41 17.49
N ALA A 154 10.14 -8.96 18.52
CA ALA A 154 11.32 -9.79 18.36
C ALA A 154 11.01 -11.06 17.55
N GLU A 155 9.92 -11.75 17.87
CA GLU A 155 9.50 -12.97 17.15
C GLU A 155 9.24 -12.69 15.66
N LYS A 156 8.53 -11.59 15.36
CA LYS A 156 8.27 -11.17 13.98
C LYS A 156 9.55 -10.84 13.22
N ALA A 157 10.51 -10.19 13.87
CA ALA A 157 11.80 -9.85 13.27
C ALA A 157 12.60 -11.10 12.92
N VAL A 158 12.67 -12.09 13.82
CA VAL A 158 13.34 -13.38 13.57
C VAL A 158 12.71 -14.12 12.39
N LYS A 159 11.38 -14.23 12.35
CA LYS A 159 10.66 -14.85 11.22
C LYS A 159 10.99 -14.17 9.89
N SER A 160 11.07 -12.83 9.89
CA SER A 160 11.41 -12.05 8.69
C SER A 160 12.86 -12.30 8.23
N ALA A 161 13.81 -12.36 9.17
CA ALA A 161 15.21 -12.67 8.87
C ALA A 161 15.39 -14.08 8.29
N ILE A 162 14.71 -15.08 8.86
CA ILE A 162 14.72 -16.46 8.34
C ILE A 162 14.17 -16.51 6.91
N ALA A 163 13.05 -15.84 6.64
CA ALA A 163 12.46 -15.78 5.30
C ALA A 163 13.43 -15.18 4.27
N GLU A 164 14.20 -14.17 4.66
CA GLU A 164 15.21 -13.55 3.78
C GLU A 164 16.41 -14.48 3.52
N PHE A 165 16.89 -15.21 4.52
CA PHE A 165 17.92 -16.24 4.31
C PHE A 165 17.44 -17.38 3.42
N GLN A 166 16.19 -17.82 3.58
CA GLN A 166 15.58 -18.81 2.68
C GLN A 166 15.47 -18.30 1.24
N ARG A 167 15.13 -17.01 1.06
CA ARG A 167 15.12 -16.36 -0.25
C ARG A 167 16.51 -16.36 -0.89
N LEU A 168 17.55 -15.99 -0.14
CA LEU A 168 18.94 -16.02 -0.61
C LEU A 168 19.39 -17.45 -0.95
N GLN A 169 19.00 -18.44 -0.16
CA GLN A 169 19.28 -19.85 -0.44
C GLN A 169 18.63 -20.33 -1.75
N ALA A 170 17.42 -19.85 -2.05
CA ALA A 170 16.70 -20.17 -3.28
C ALA A 170 17.26 -19.45 -4.53
N MET A 171 18.12 -18.44 -4.35
CA MET A 171 18.78 -17.74 -5.47
C MET A 171 19.96 -18.56 -6.00
N LYS A 172 20.24 -18.43 -7.32
CA LYS A 172 21.46 -18.96 -7.93
C LYS A 172 22.66 -18.08 -7.58
N LEU A 173 23.14 -18.21 -6.35
CA LEU A 173 24.34 -17.51 -5.87
C LEU A 173 25.60 -18.17 -6.42
N ASP A 174 26.58 -17.33 -6.79
CA ASP A 174 27.96 -17.73 -7.07
C ASP A 174 28.69 -18.11 -5.77
N ASP A 175 29.94 -18.56 -5.88
CA ASP A 175 30.68 -19.07 -4.72
C ASP A 175 30.93 -18.00 -3.65
N ASP A 176 31.16 -16.75 -4.05
CA ASP A 176 31.29 -15.60 -3.12
C ASP A 176 29.96 -15.31 -2.41
N GLY A 177 28.84 -15.30 -3.14
CA GLY A 177 27.51 -15.13 -2.57
C GLY A 177 27.14 -16.24 -1.58
N ARG A 178 27.51 -17.50 -1.89
CA ARG A 178 27.31 -18.64 -0.98
C ARG A 178 28.15 -18.50 0.28
N LEU A 179 29.42 -18.08 0.16
CA LEU A 179 30.30 -17.85 1.31
C LEU A 179 29.74 -16.75 2.23
N LYS A 180 29.28 -15.63 1.65
CA LYS A 180 28.63 -14.54 2.40
C LYS A 180 27.39 -15.01 3.15
N LEU A 181 26.56 -15.85 2.53
CA LEU A 181 25.37 -16.43 3.17
C LEU A 181 25.75 -17.31 4.37
N VAL A 182 26.76 -18.18 4.21
CA VAL A 182 27.25 -19.03 5.30
C VAL A 182 27.77 -18.19 6.47
N ILE A 183 28.61 -17.19 6.21
CA ILE A 183 29.14 -16.28 7.24
C ILE A 183 28.01 -15.57 7.99
N ALA A 184 26.99 -15.08 7.28
CA ALA A 184 25.85 -14.41 7.88
C ALA A 184 25.02 -15.33 8.79
N LEU A 185 24.81 -16.59 8.36
CA LEU A 185 24.11 -17.60 9.15
C LEU A 185 24.88 -17.98 10.41
N GLU A 186 26.19 -18.19 10.30
CA GLU A 186 27.07 -18.49 11.45
C GLU A 186 27.12 -17.33 12.44
N SER A 187 27.24 -16.10 11.95
CA SER A 187 27.19 -14.90 12.79
C SER A 187 25.86 -14.80 13.54
N CYS A 188 24.74 -15.01 12.85
CA CYS A 188 23.41 -15.00 13.47
C CYS A 188 23.29 -16.08 14.55
N ARG A 189 23.73 -17.30 14.27
CA ARG A 189 23.73 -18.40 15.24
C ARG A 189 24.53 -18.05 16.49
N ASN A 190 25.76 -17.58 16.31
CA ASN A 190 26.63 -17.21 17.44
C ASN A 190 26.01 -16.12 18.32
N GLN A 191 25.34 -15.13 17.72
CA GLN A 191 24.65 -14.07 18.48
C GLN A 191 23.47 -14.62 19.29
N VAL A 192 22.67 -15.52 18.70
CA VAL A 192 21.55 -16.16 19.42
C VAL A 192 22.05 -17.04 20.55
N ASP A 193 23.11 -17.82 20.32
CA ASP A 193 23.73 -18.67 21.34
C ASP A 193 24.28 -17.82 22.51
N LEU A 194 24.93 -16.68 22.23
CA LEU A 194 25.39 -15.74 23.25
C LEU A 194 24.23 -15.18 24.08
N ILE A 195 23.14 -14.79 23.45
CA ILE A 195 21.93 -14.31 24.14
C ILE A 195 21.39 -15.42 25.04
N HIS A 196 21.26 -16.64 24.52
CA HIS A 196 20.77 -17.80 25.29
C HIS A 196 21.65 -18.07 26.52
N MET A 197 22.98 -18.09 26.37
CA MET A 197 23.91 -18.29 27.49
C MET A 197 23.85 -17.15 28.52
N SER A 198 23.57 -15.92 28.10
CA SER A 198 23.45 -14.77 29.00
C SER A 198 22.12 -14.68 29.74
N THR A 199 21.09 -15.37 29.25
CA THR A 199 19.71 -15.31 29.77
C THR A 199 19.43 -16.38 30.83
N ASN A 200 20.44 -17.16 31.26
CA ASN A 200 20.37 -18.29 32.21
C ASN A 200 19.11 -18.29 33.11
N LEU A 201 18.10 -19.05 32.68
CA LEU A 201 17.01 -19.58 33.49
C LEU A 201 17.31 -21.06 33.79
#